data_AF-A0AAX4H4L6-F1
#
_entry.id   AF-A0AAX4H4L6-F1
#
_cell.length_a   1.000
_cell.length_b   1.000
_cell.length_c   1.000
_cell.angle_alpha   90.00
_cell.angle_beta   90.00
_cell.angle_gamma   90.00
#
_symmetry.space_group_name_H-M   'P 1'
#
loop_
_entity.id
_entity.type
_entity.pdbx_description
1 polymer ?
#
loop_
_entity_poly.entity_id
_entity_poly.type
_entity_poly.pdbx_seq_one_letter_code
_entity_poly.pdbx_strand_id
1 'polypeptide(L)'
;MAPPPPIIIDADVVSGITGSISLACWIIVFAPQIHENFRRKSSDGLSLAFVILWLAGDVFNVLGAVMQGVLPTMIILAVYYTLADIVLLYQCLLYGNGLQPDYVHLSPANPIGEDVLETVLSGDYNHVEEETSENRKNSPLVNFFYKLLMVLLVISAGLISWYISYLRSDGKKKAPTDLEFDLLGQIFGWLCAALYLGSRIPQMLLNYQRKSCEGVSFMFFLFACIGNLTYVISILAIDMSWHYIWINSSWLAGSLGTLALDLAIFVQFFLYNENSDDSLSSTKTRDTEALFVEQSDTYASTN
;
A
#
# COMPACT_ATOMS: atom_id res chain seq x y z
N MET A 1 -14.98 38.72 5.24
CA MET A 1 -15.20 37.29 4.90
C MET A 1 -16.44 36.85 5.63
N ALA A 2 -17.41 36.26 4.93
CA ALA A 2 -18.51 35.57 5.61
C ALA A 2 -17.92 34.44 6.48
N PRO A 3 -18.49 34.15 7.66
CA PRO A 3 -18.03 33.01 8.46
C PRO A 3 -18.20 31.72 7.65
N PRO A 4 -17.27 30.75 7.80
CA PRO A 4 -17.40 29.47 7.11
C PRO A 4 -18.73 28.79 7.48
N PRO A 5 -19.37 28.08 6.55
CA PRO A 5 -20.62 27.39 6.83
C PRO A 5 -20.41 26.38 7.98
N PRO A 6 -21.37 26.25 8.91
CA PRO A 6 -21.25 25.33 10.04
C PRO A 6 -21.09 23.90 9.52
N ILE A 7 -20.11 23.17 10.04
CA ILE A 7 -19.88 21.77 9.67
C ILE A 7 -21.01 20.93 10.26
N ILE A 8 -21.86 20.40 9.38
CA ILE A 8 -22.91 19.44 9.74
C ILE A 8 -22.40 18.07 9.31
N ILE A 9 -22.29 17.13 10.25
CA ILE A 9 -21.85 15.77 9.95
C ILE A 9 -23.00 15.03 9.26
N ASP A 10 -23.04 15.12 7.93
CA ASP A 10 -23.95 14.40 7.07
C ASP A 10 -23.20 13.39 6.17
N ALA A 11 -23.97 12.64 5.37
CA ALA A 11 -23.47 11.67 4.39
C ALA A 11 -22.39 12.26 3.47
N ASP A 12 -22.60 13.48 2.98
CA ASP A 12 -21.69 14.18 2.08
C ASP A 12 -20.35 14.48 2.76
N VAL A 13 -20.39 14.92 4.03
CA VAL A 13 -19.20 15.19 4.83
C VAL A 13 -18.43 13.90 5.14
N VAL A 14 -19.11 12.82 5.53
CA VAL A 14 -18.47 11.52 5.80
C VAL A 14 -17.82 10.98 4.53
N SER A 15 -18.53 11.02 3.41
CA SER A 15 -18.01 10.61 2.11
C SER A 15 -16.79 11.44 1.70
N GLY A 16 -16.89 12.76 1.82
CA GLY A 16 -15.81 13.68 1.48
C GLY A 16 -14.55 13.47 2.33
N ILE A 17 -14.68 13.29 3.63
CA ILE A 17 -13.55 13.03 4.54
C ILE A 17 -12.88 11.71 4.19
N THR A 18 -13.66 10.63 4.13
CA THR A 18 -13.13 9.28 3.90
C THR A 18 -12.56 9.14 2.50
N GLY A 19 -13.20 9.71 1.48
CA GLY A 19 -12.66 9.77 0.12
C GLY A 19 -11.35 10.58 0.03
N SER A 20 -11.22 11.66 0.80
CA SER A 20 -9.97 12.46 0.84
C SER A 20 -8.83 11.74 1.56
N ILE A 21 -9.13 10.99 2.62
CA ILE A 21 -8.14 10.12 3.29
C ILE A 21 -7.70 9.02 2.34
N SER A 22 -8.64 8.37 1.64
CA SER A 22 -8.33 7.35 0.64
C SER A 22 -7.38 7.89 -0.43
N LEU A 23 -7.71 9.05 -1.00
CA LEU A 23 -6.88 9.74 -1.98
C LEU A 23 -5.46 9.99 -1.45
N ALA A 24 -5.32 10.47 -0.21
CA ALA A 24 -4.02 10.72 0.40
C ALA A 24 -3.19 9.43 0.57
N CYS A 25 -3.83 8.34 1.01
CA CYS A 25 -3.18 7.02 1.14
C CYS A 25 -2.59 6.54 -0.19
N TRP A 26 -3.33 6.70 -1.29
CA TRP A 26 -2.86 6.18 -2.57
C TRP A 26 -1.81 7.07 -3.25
N ILE A 27 -1.85 8.38 -3.04
CA ILE A 27 -0.80 9.29 -3.53
C ILE A 27 0.54 8.97 -2.86
N ILE A 28 0.55 8.74 -1.54
CA ILE A 28 1.80 8.51 -0.80
C ILE A 28 2.41 7.12 -1.08
N VAL A 29 1.62 6.17 -1.57
CA VAL A 29 2.08 4.80 -1.82
C VAL A 29 3.13 4.73 -2.94
N PHE A 30 2.95 5.48 -4.02
CA PHE A 30 3.84 5.41 -5.19
C PHE A 30 5.10 6.28 -5.06
N ALA A 31 4.99 7.45 -4.41
CA ALA A 31 6.05 8.45 -4.42
C ALA A 31 7.39 7.97 -3.81
N PRO A 32 7.43 7.27 -2.66
CA PRO A 32 8.68 6.77 -2.08
C PRO A 32 9.37 5.75 -3.00
N GLN A 33 8.60 4.83 -3.60
CA GLN A 33 9.14 3.79 -4.48
C GLN A 33 9.77 4.39 -5.73
N ILE A 34 9.09 5.35 -6.37
CA ILE A 34 9.60 6.03 -7.56
C ILE A 34 10.91 6.78 -7.22
N HIS A 35 10.94 7.47 -6.08
CA HIS A 35 12.13 8.20 -5.64
C HIS A 35 13.29 7.24 -5.34
N GLU A 36 13.03 6.14 -4.66
CA GLU A 36 14.05 5.17 -4.26
C GLU A 36 14.68 4.47 -5.46
N ASN A 37 13.87 3.98 -6.41
CA ASN A 37 14.35 3.41 -7.66
C ASN A 37 15.27 4.42 -8.39
N PHE A 38 14.85 5.70 -8.42
CA PHE A 38 15.65 6.76 -9.04
C PHE A 38 16.97 7.02 -8.30
N ARG A 39 16.97 6.98 -6.96
CA ARG A 39 18.16 7.21 -6.12
C ARG A 39 19.14 6.04 -6.18
N ARG A 40 18.64 4.81 -6.02
CA ARG A 40 19.43 3.57 -6.02
C ARG A 40 19.91 3.17 -7.42
N LYS A 41 19.26 3.69 -8.48
CA LYS A 41 19.47 3.26 -9.87
C LYS A 41 19.31 1.74 -10.04
N SER A 42 18.42 1.16 -9.24
CA SER A 42 18.06 -0.26 -9.24
C SER A 42 16.56 -0.37 -8.99
N SER A 43 15.92 -1.36 -9.60
CA SER A 43 14.54 -1.76 -9.30
C SER A 43 14.49 -3.07 -8.49
N ASP A 44 15.59 -3.45 -7.85
CA ASP A 44 15.69 -4.64 -7.01
C ASP A 44 14.72 -4.52 -5.83
N GLY A 45 13.58 -5.16 -5.99
CA GLY A 45 12.53 -5.23 -4.99
C GLY A 45 11.12 -4.97 -5.49
N LEU A 46 10.98 -4.61 -6.77
CA LEU A 46 9.70 -4.44 -7.42
C LEU A 46 9.49 -5.54 -8.47
N SER A 47 8.42 -6.32 -8.30
CA SER A 47 8.03 -7.36 -9.25
C SER A 47 7.53 -6.75 -10.57
N LEU A 48 8.26 -6.99 -11.66
CA LEU A 48 7.89 -6.50 -13.00
C LEU A 48 6.50 -7.00 -13.43
N ALA A 49 6.20 -8.28 -13.18
CA ALA A 49 4.91 -8.88 -13.52
C ALA A 49 3.76 -8.19 -12.77
N PHE A 50 3.99 -7.84 -11.52
CA PHE A 50 3.01 -7.12 -10.71
C PHE A 50 2.74 -5.71 -11.23
N VAL A 51 3.79 -4.95 -11.57
CA VAL A 51 3.66 -3.62 -12.17
C VAL A 51 2.92 -3.68 -13.50
N ILE A 52 3.18 -4.70 -14.34
CA ILE A 52 2.46 -4.88 -15.61
C ILE A 52 0.96 -5.14 -15.38
N LEU A 53 0.62 -6.03 -14.43
CA LEU A 53 -0.78 -6.34 -14.10
C LEU A 53 -1.51 -5.13 -13.52
N TRP A 54 -0.84 -4.35 -12.68
CA TRP A 54 -1.39 -3.10 -12.15
C TRP A 54 -1.60 -2.05 -13.23
N LEU A 55 -0.61 -1.81 -14.08
CA LEU A 55 -0.74 -0.86 -15.18
C LEU A 55 -1.90 -1.24 -16.10
N ALA A 56 -2.06 -2.53 -16.40
CA ALA A 56 -3.19 -3.03 -17.18
C ALA A 56 -4.53 -2.76 -16.47
N GLY A 57 -4.59 -2.98 -15.15
CA GLY A 57 -5.74 -2.65 -14.31
C GLY A 57 -6.06 -1.16 -14.35
N ASP A 58 -5.05 -0.30 -14.16
CA ASP A 58 -5.16 1.16 -14.16
C ASP A 58 -5.67 1.72 -15.48
N VAL A 59 -5.20 1.19 -16.61
CA VAL A 59 -5.72 1.55 -17.94
C VAL A 59 -7.20 1.24 -18.03
N PHE A 60 -7.64 0.05 -17.60
CA PHE A 60 -9.06 -0.28 -17.57
C PHE A 60 -9.83 0.54 -16.53
N ASN A 61 -9.21 0.94 -15.42
CA ASN A 61 -9.82 1.81 -14.42
C ASN A 61 -10.14 3.19 -15.02
N VAL A 62 -9.18 3.80 -15.75
CA VAL A 62 -9.39 5.08 -16.44
C VAL A 62 -10.50 4.96 -17.48
N LEU A 63 -10.45 3.94 -18.34
CA LEU A 63 -11.47 3.73 -19.37
C LEU A 63 -12.85 3.53 -18.74
N GLY A 64 -12.95 2.66 -17.73
CA GLY A 64 -14.18 2.39 -17.00
C GLY A 64 -14.75 3.64 -16.33
N ALA A 65 -13.90 4.40 -15.63
CA ALA A 65 -14.28 5.62 -14.94
C ALA A 65 -14.79 6.71 -15.90
N VAL A 66 -14.07 6.94 -17.02
CA VAL A 66 -14.47 7.94 -18.02
C VAL A 66 -15.80 7.56 -18.67
N MET A 67 -15.98 6.29 -19.04
CA MET A 67 -17.22 5.84 -19.70
C MET A 67 -18.42 5.82 -18.76
N GLN A 68 -18.22 5.43 -17.51
CA GLN A 68 -19.26 5.47 -16.48
C GLN A 68 -19.63 6.91 -16.07
N GLY A 69 -18.80 7.90 -16.41
CA GLY A 69 -19.03 9.30 -16.03
C GLY A 69 -18.90 9.53 -14.52
N VAL A 70 -18.03 8.79 -13.85
CA VAL A 70 -17.79 8.98 -12.40
C VAL A 70 -17.19 10.37 -12.13
N LEU A 71 -17.13 10.75 -10.85
CA LEU A 71 -16.66 12.07 -10.46
C LEU A 71 -15.29 12.40 -11.08
N PRO A 72 -15.08 13.64 -11.59
CA PRO A 72 -13.81 14.04 -12.19
C PRO A 72 -12.58 13.80 -11.30
N THR A 73 -12.75 13.88 -9.98
CA THR A 73 -11.69 13.58 -9.02
C THR A 73 -11.25 12.11 -9.06
N MET A 74 -12.17 11.16 -9.25
CA MET A 74 -11.85 9.74 -9.41
C MET A 74 -11.14 9.48 -10.74
N ILE A 75 -11.55 10.16 -11.81
CA ILE A 75 -10.87 10.06 -13.12
C ILE A 75 -9.44 10.60 -13.04
N ILE A 76 -9.25 11.79 -12.44
CA ILE A 76 -7.92 12.37 -12.23
C ILE A 76 -7.04 11.42 -11.43
N LEU A 77 -7.61 10.77 -10.42
CA LEU A 77 -6.89 9.80 -9.59
C LEU A 77 -6.49 8.54 -10.36
N ALA A 78 -7.41 7.97 -11.15
CA ALA A 78 -7.10 6.82 -12.00
C ALA A 78 -6.00 7.14 -13.03
N VAL A 79 -6.01 8.34 -13.59
CA VAL A 79 -4.94 8.84 -14.47
C VAL A 79 -3.62 8.97 -13.71
N TYR A 80 -3.65 9.50 -12.49
CA TYR A 80 -2.46 9.60 -11.65
C TYR A 80 -1.83 8.23 -11.38
N TYR A 81 -2.61 7.20 -11.04
CA TYR A 81 -2.08 5.84 -10.85
C TYR A 81 -1.45 5.30 -12.13
N THR A 82 -2.16 5.44 -13.25
CA THR A 82 -1.66 5.01 -14.56
C THR A 82 -0.29 5.65 -14.87
N LEU A 83 -0.13 6.94 -14.58
CA LEU A 83 1.13 7.64 -14.79
C LEU A 83 2.22 7.15 -13.82
N ALA A 84 1.89 6.94 -12.54
CA ALA A 84 2.82 6.41 -11.56
C ALA A 84 3.30 5.01 -11.95
N ASP A 85 2.41 4.14 -12.43
CA ASP A 85 2.73 2.80 -12.90
C ASP A 85 3.57 2.81 -14.17
N ILE A 86 3.31 3.73 -15.12
CA ILE A 86 4.18 3.92 -16.29
C ILE A 86 5.60 4.32 -15.85
N VAL A 87 5.72 5.24 -14.88
CA VAL A 87 7.03 5.65 -14.35
C VAL A 87 7.73 4.48 -13.67
N LEU A 88 7.03 3.71 -12.84
CA LEU A 88 7.58 2.52 -12.18
C LEU A 88 8.00 1.46 -13.20
N LEU A 89 7.17 1.18 -14.21
CA LEU A 89 7.49 0.25 -15.28
C LEU A 89 8.73 0.70 -16.06
N TYR A 90 8.80 1.99 -16.40
CA TYR A 90 9.97 2.56 -17.05
C TYR A 90 11.23 2.39 -16.19
N GLN A 91 11.15 2.63 -14.88
CA GLN A 91 12.26 2.40 -13.96
C GLN A 91 12.65 0.93 -13.87
N CYS A 92 11.69 0.00 -13.85
CA CYS A 92 11.97 -1.44 -13.88
C CYS A 92 12.68 -1.85 -15.18
N LEU A 93 12.31 -1.27 -16.32
CA LEU A 93 12.94 -1.58 -17.61
C LEU A 93 14.32 -0.93 -17.75
N LEU A 94 14.54 0.26 -17.17
CA LEU A 94 15.79 1.01 -17.26
C LEU A 94 16.83 0.55 -16.25
N TYR A 95 16.41 0.29 -15.01
CA TYR A 95 17.28 -0.07 -13.89
C TYR A 95 17.32 -1.57 -13.60
N GLY A 96 16.38 -2.34 -14.14
CA GLY A 96 16.41 -3.80 -14.05
C GLY A 96 17.34 -4.39 -15.10
N ASN A 97 17.95 -5.54 -14.77
CA ASN A 97 18.71 -6.34 -15.73
C ASN A 97 17.75 -6.95 -16.76
N GLY A 98 17.49 -6.20 -17.82
CA GLY A 98 16.47 -6.49 -18.83
C GLY A 98 16.42 -7.95 -19.27
N LEU A 99 15.19 -8.47 -19.36
CA LEU A 99 14.79 -9.70 -20.06
C LEU A 99 14.92 -11.04 -19.33
N GLN A 100 15.32 -11.10 -18.05
CA GLN A 100 15.01 -12.26 -17.21
C GLN A 100 13.93 -11.87 -16.19
N PRO A 101 12.65 -12.17 -16.45
CA PRO A 101 11.63 -12.05 -15.41
C PRO A 101 12.05 -13.00 -14.30
N ASP A 102 12.54 -12.46 -13.19
CA ASP A 102 12.84 -13.30 -12.05
C ASP A 102 11.51 -13.70 -11.40
N TYR A 103 10.95 -14.81 -11.89
CA TYR A 103 9.72 -15.41 -11.39
C TYR A 103 9.84 -15.85 -9.92
N VAL A 104 11.05 -15.82 -9.34
CA VAL A 104 11.28 -16.06 -7.92
C VAL A 104 11.15 -14.76 -7.11
N HIS A 105 11.35 -13.58 -7.71
CA HIS A 105 11.11 -12.27 -7.11
C HIS A 105 9.72 -11.68 -7.46
N LEU A 106 8.71 -12.56 -7.53
CA LEU A 106 7.31 -12.18 -7.70
C LEU A 106 6.73 -11.36 -6.54
N SER A 107 7.51 -11.11 -5.47
CA SER A 107 7.07 -10.20 -4.43
C SER A 107 7.07 -8.75 -4.88
N PRO A 108 5.92 -8.06 -4.89
CA PRO A 108 5.85 -6.59 -5.11
C PRO A 108 6.40 -5.79 -3.92
N ALA A 109 7.14 -6.48 -3.07
CA ALA A 109 7.29 -6.22 -1.68
C ALA A 109 8.61 -6.91 -1.36
N ASN A 110 9.69 -6.34 -1.90
CA ASN A 110 10.99 -6.32 -1.26
C ASN A 110 11.16 -4.91 -0.70
N PRO A 111 11.88 -4.72 0.42
CA PRO A 111 11.61 -3.62 1.31
C PRO A 111 11.94 -2.30 0.63
N ILE A 112 10.92 -1.42 0.56
CA ILE A 112 11.14 0.01 0.80
C ILE A 112 12.02 0.03 2.05
N GLY A 113 13.25 0.52 1.96
CA GLY A 113 14.05 0.67 3.15
C GLY A 113 13.23 1.52 4.12
N GLU A 114 12.79 0.96 5.25
CA GLU A 114 12.22 1.74 6.37
C GLU A 114 13.09 2.99 6.61
N ASP A 115 14.40 2.82 6.42
CA ASP A 115 15.44 3.85 6.41
C ASP A 115 15.17 5.06 5.50
N VAL A 116 14.51 4.93 4.34
CA VAL A 116 14.47 6.00 3.32
C VAL A 116 13.32 6.97 3.56
N LEU A 117 12.15 6.44 3.88
CA LEU A 117 11.02 7.26 4.27
C LEU A 117 11.31 7.95 5.61
N GLU A 118 12.06 7.28 6.48
CA GLU A 118 12.69 7.89 7.65
C GLU A 118 13.72 8.96 7.29
N THR A 119 14.64 8.72 6.34
CA THR A 119 15.67 9.69 5.91
C THR A 119 15.08 10.97 5.28
N VAL A 120 14.05 10.83 4.45
CA VAL A 120 13.39 11.98 3.80
C VAL A 120 12.62 12.82 4.83
N LEU A 121 12.10 12.20 5.89
CA LEU A 121 11.36 12.87 6.96
C LEU A 121 12.26 13.38 8.10
N SER A 122 13.42 12.76 8.35
CA SER A 122 14.39 13.17 9.38
C SER A 122 15.26 14.36 8.97
N GLY A 123 15.26 14.74 7.68
CA GLY A 123 15.92 15.96 7.21
C GLY A 123 17.46 15.92 7.24
N ASP A 124 18.07 14.74 7.40
CA ASP A 124 19.52 14.56 7.34
C ASP A 124 19.97 14.55 5.87
N TYR A 125 20.12 15.75 5.29
CA TYR A 125 20.52 15.96 3.90
C TYR A 125 22.03 15.86 3.64
N ASN A 126 22.85 15.72 4.67
CA ASN A 126 24.30 15.75 4.54
C ASN A 126 24.94 14.56 5.25
N HIS A 127 25.17 13.47 4.51
CA HIS A 127 26.32 12.56 4.66
C HIS A 127 26.11 11.37 3.71
N VAL A 128 26.38 11.61 2.42
CA VAL A 128 26.62 10.52 1.46
C VAL A 128 28.09 10.60 1.10
N GLU A 129 28.94 10.07 1.97
CA GLU A 129 30.29 9.64 1.62
C GLU A 129 30.68 8.53 2.60
N GLU A 130 30.89 7.34 2.03
CA GLU A 130 31.60 6.17 2.55
C GLU A 130 31.77 6.04 4.08
N GLU A 131 30.81 5.42 4.77
CA GLU A 131 31.15 4.59 5.94
C GLU A 131 30.31 3.32 5.99
N THR A 132 31.02 2.27 6.37
CA THR A 132 30.68 0.85 6.48
C THR A 132 29.33 0.53 7.11
N SER A 133 28.75 -0.55 6.58
CA SER A 133 27.53 -1.25 6.97
C SER A 133 27.55 -1.87 8.37
N GLU A 134 27.95 -1.12 9.40
CA GLU A 134 27.83 -1.52 10.80
C GLU A 134 27.04 -0.48 11.60
N ASN A 135 25.82 -0.89 12.00
CA ASN A 135 25.18 -0.47 13.25
C ASN A 135 24.29 0.80 13.31
N ARG A 136 23.41 1.04 12.33
CA ARG A 136 22.12 1.71 12.61
C ARG A 136 21.05 0.68 12.97
N LYS A 137 21.12 0.12 14.18
CA LYS A 137 19.92 -0.48 14.78
C LYS A 137 19.05 0.65 15.30
N ASN A 138 18.19 1.20 14.45
CA ASN A 138 17.12 2.04 14.95
C ASN A 138 16.34 1.23 15.99
N SER A 139 16.09 1.83 17.15
CA SER A 139 15.32 1.15 18.20
C SER A 139 13.95 0.77 17.63
N PRO A 140 13.43 -0.45 17.87
CA PRO A 140 12.12 -0.86 17.36
C PRO A 140 11.01 0.11 17.77
N LEU A 141 11.19 0.80 18.89
CA LEU A 141 10.30 1.84 19.40
C LEU A 141 10.35 3.12 18.53
N VAL A 142 11.53 3.50 18.05
CA VAL A 142 11.71 4.64 17.14
C VAL A 142 11.06 4.34 15.78
N ASN A 143 11.27 3.15 15.21
CA ASN A 143 10.61 2.73 13.96
C ASN A 143 9.08 2.74 14.11
N PHE A 144 8.56 2.27 15.25
CA PHE A 144 7.13 2.34 15.54
C PHE A 144 6.61 3.79 15.52
N PHE A 145 7.30 4.71 16.19
CA PHE A 145 6.90 6.12 16.21
C PHE A 145 6.93 6.77 14.83
N TYR A 146 7.94 6.48 14.00
CA TYR A 146 7.98 6.98 12.62
C TYR A 146 6.80 6.46 11.79
N LYS A 147 6.49 5.16 11.87
CA LYS A 147 5.33 4.58 11.18
C LYS A 147 4.02 5.21 11.66
N LEU A 148 3.87 5.43 12.96
CA LEU A 148 2.69 6.10 13.52
C LEU A 148 2.59 7.55 13.03
N LEU A 149 3.68 8.31 13.09
CA LEU A 149 3.75 9.70 12.62
C LEU A 149 3.35 9.78 11.15
N MET A 150 3.88 8.88 10.33
CA MET A 150 3.53 8.75 8.92
C MET A 150 2.04 8.55 8.67
N VAL A 151 1.41 7.60 9.38
CA VAL A 151 -0.03 7.36 9.26
C VAL A 151 -0.81 8.61 9.66
N LEU A 152 -0.42 9.28 10.75
CA LEU A 152 -1.05 10.52 11.20
C LEU A 152 -0.90 11.66 10.17
N LEU A 153 0.26 11.79 9.54
CA LEU A 153 0.51 12.79 8.50
C LEU A 153 -0.39 12.55 7.28
N VAL A 154 -0.54 11.30 6.83
CA VAL A 154 -1.40 10.95 5.71
C VAL A 154 -2.87 11.22 6.01
N ILE A 155 -3.34 10.83 7.21
CA ILE A 155 -4.71 11.13 7.65
C ILE A 155 -4.92 12.65 7.75
N SER A 156 -3.96 13.38 8.31
CA SER A 156 -4.01 14.84 8.43
C SER A 156 -4.05 15.51 7.06
N ALA A 157 -3.26 15.05 6.10
CA ALA A 157 -3.28 15.53 4.73
C ALA A 157 -4.65 15.31 4.07
N GLY A 158 -5.27 14.13 4.28
CA GLY A 158 -6.64 13.86 3.84
C GLY A 158 -7.67 14.80 4.45
N LEU A 159 -7.60 15.04 5.76
CA LEU A 159 -8.48 15.98 6.48
C LEU A 159 -8.31 17.42 6.00
N ILE A 160 -7.07 17.87 5.82
CA ILE A 160 -6.76 19.21 5.30
C ILE A 160 -7.28 19.36 3.88
N SER A 161 -7.07 18.35 3.02
CA SER A 161 -7.54 18.36 1.63
C SER A 161 -9.07 18.46 1.56
N TRP A 162 -9.76 17.67 2.37
CA TRP A 162 -11.22 17.77 2.53
C TRP A 162 -11.64 19.15 3.03
N TYR A 163 -10.99 19.68 4.06
CA TYR A 163 -11.35 20.97 4.65
C TYR A 163 -11.17 22.14 3.66
N ILE A 164 -10.08 22.11 2.87
CA ILE A 164 -9.88 23.08 1.79
C ILE A 164 -10.99 22.95 0.74
N SER A 165 -11.37 21.73 0.37
CA SER A 165 -12.48 21.50 -0.57
C SER A 165 -13.82 21.98 0.01
N TYR A 166 -14.05 21.79 1.31
CA TYR A 166 -15.24 22.24 2.02
C TYR A 166 -15.35 23.78 2.01
N LEU A 167 -14.27 24.49 2.32
CA LEU A 167 -14.22 25.95 2.29
C LEU A 167 -14.44 26.55 0.90
N ARG A 168 -14.05 25.82 -0.16
CA ARG A 168 -14.25 26.23 -1.55
C ARG A 168 -15.63 25.87 -2.09
N SER A 169 -16.38 25.01 -1.39
CA SER A 169 -17.72 24.65 -1.79
C SER A 169 -18.68 25.75 -1.34
N ASP A 170 -19.31 26.45 -2.29
CA ASP A 170 -20.24 27.58 -2.06
C ASP A 170 -21.58 27.16 -1.38
N GLY A 171 -21.57 26.18 -0.47
CA GLY A 171 -22.77 25.67 0.22
C GLY A 171 -23.75 24.93 -0.70
N LYS A 172 -23.43 24.74 -1.99
CA LYS A 172 -24.22 23.92 -2.90
C LYS A 172 -23.88 22.46 -2.66
N LYS A 173 -24.78 21.72 -2.01
CA LYS A 173 -24.75 20.26 -2.02
C LYS A 173 -24.66 19.82 -3.48
N LYS A 174 -23.60 19.10 -3.84
CA LYS A 174 -23.60 18.38 -5.13
C LYS A 174 -24.75 17.38 -5.02
N ALA A 175 -25.75 17.51 -5.89
CA ALA A 175 -26.76 16.47 -6.00
C ALA A 175 -26.04 15.12 -6.18
N PRO A 176 -26.58 14.01 -5.63
CA PRO A 176 -26.08 12.69 -5.98
C PRO A 176 -26.00 12.67 -7.50
N THR A 177 -24.80 12.39 -8.02
CA THR A 177 -24.59 12.42 -9.47
C THR A 177 -25.55 11.38 -10.03
N ASP A 178 -26.48 11.78 -10.90
CA ASP A 178 -27.36 10.86 -11.62
C ASP A 178 -26.46 10.02 -12.54
N LEU A 179 -25.76 9.04 -11.96
CA LEU A 179 -24.90 8.14 -12.69
C LEU A 179 -25.81 7.21 -13.48
N GLU A 180 -25.72 7.28 -14.79
CA GLU A 180 -26.40 6.34 -15.67
C GLU A 180 -25.54 5.09 -15.84
N PHE A 181 -26.15 3.91 -15.84
CA PHE A 181 -25.43 2.67 -16.03
C PHE A 181 -24.81 2.61 -17.44
N ASP A 182 -23.48 2.45 -17.53
CA ASP A 182 -22.79 2.25 -18.80
C ASP A 182 -22.19 0.83 -18.87
N LEU A 183 -22.61 0.05 -19.86
CA LEU A 183 -22.18 -1.35 -19.99
C LEU A 183 -20.67 -1.49 -20.22
N LEU A 184 -20.08 -0.61 -21.04
CA LEU A 184 -18.64 -0.67 -21.33
C LEU A 184 -17.83 -0.22 -20.12
N GLY A 185 -18.31 0.82 -19.43
CA GLY A 185 -17.80 1.27 -18.14
C GLY A 185 -17.74 0.13 -17.12
N GLN A 186 -18.82 -0.66 -17.01
CA GLN A 186 -18.84 -1.84 -16.15
C GLN A 186 -17.88 -2.93 -16.59
N ILE A 187 -17.83 -3.26 -17.89
CA ILE A 187 -16.90 -4.28 -18.41
C ILE A 187 -15.46 -3.92 -18.05
N PHE A 188 -15.05 -2.68 -18.30
CA PHE A 188 -13.70 -2.23 -17.95
C PHE A 188 -13.47 -2.15 -16.44
N GLY A 189 -14.47 -1.71 -15.65
CA GLY A 189 -14.38 -1.74 -14.20
C GLY A 189 -14.19 -3.16 -13.65
N TRP A 190 -14.90 -4.15 -14.17
CA TRP A 190 -14.75 -5.56 -13.75
C TRP A 190 -13.44 -6.18 -14.21
N LEU A 191 -12.93 -5.83 -15.39
CA LEU A 191 -11.59 -6.23 -15.84
C LEU A 191 -10.50 -5.64 -14.94
N CYS A 192 -10.62 -4.35 -14.58
CA CYS A 192 -9.74 -3.70 -13.61
C CYS A 192 -9.76 -4.43 -12.27
N ALA A 193 -10.95 -4.70 -11.72
CA ALA A 193 -11.10 -5.43 -10.46
C ALA A 193 -10.43 -6.81 -10.52
N ALA A 194 -10.66 -7.58 -11.59
CA ALA A 194 -10.05 -8.89 -11.77
C ALA A 194 -8.52 -8.84 -11.79
N LEU A 195 -7.93 -7.84 -12.45
CA LEU A 195 -6.47 -7.68 -12.52
C LEU A 195 -5.86 -7.26 -11.17
N TYR A 196 -6.51 -6.34 -10.45
CA TYR A 196 -6.06 -5.95 -9.11
C TYR A 196 -6.12 -7.12 -8.12
N LEU A 197 -7.20 -7.91 -8.13
CA LEU A 197 -7.29 -9.11 -7.31
C LEU A 197 -6.25 -10.15 -7.74
N GLY A 198 -6.11 -10.36 -9.05
CA GLY A 198 -5.15 -11.29 -9.64
C GLY A 198 -3.70 -10.98 -9.26
N SER A 199 -3.32 -9.71 -9.15
CA SER A 199 -1.95 -9.31 -8.80
C SER A 199 -1.58 -9.63 -7.35
N ARG A 200 -2.55 -9.82 -6.46
CA ARG A 200 -2.33 -10.16 -5.03
C ARG A 200 -2.13 -11.66 -4.77
N ILE A 201 -2.71 -12.50 -5.62
CA ILE A 201 -2.68 -13.97 -5.43
C ILE A 201 -1.25 -14.53 -5.44
N PRO A 202 -0.36 -14.18 -6.39
CA PRO A 202 1.00 -14.68 -6.39
C PRO A 202 1.72 -14.39 -5.07
N GLN A 203 1.52 -13.19 -4.51
CA GLN A 203 2.17 -12.80 -3.28
C GLN A 203 1.72 -13.62 -2.08
N MET A 204 0.41 -13.77 -1.93
CA MET A 204 -0.18 -14.53 -0.84
C MET A 204 0.30 -16.00 -0.86
N LEU A 205 0.39 -16.58 -2.06
CA LEU A 205 0.90 -17.96 -2.24
C LEU A 205 2.38 -18.07 -1.92
N LEU A 206 3.20 -17.10 -2.34
CA LEU A 206 4.64 -17.10 -2.05
C LEU A 206 4.92 -16.98 -0.56
N ASN A 207 4.25 -16.06 0.13
CA ASN A 207 4.34 -15.95 1.59
C ASN A 207 3.99 -17.28 2.26
N TYR A 208 2.92 -17.95 1.80
CA TYR A 208 2.50 -19.24 2.33
C TYR A 208 3.53 -20.35 2.08
N GLN A 209 4.17 -20.36 0.90
CA GLN A 209 5.20 -21.33 0.55
C GLN A 209 6.49 -21.11 1.34
N ARG A 210 6.92 -19.86 1.47
CA ARG A 210 8.14 -19.47 2.19
C ARG A 210 7.99 -19.53 3.70
N LYS A 211 6.76 -19.50 4.21
CA LYS A 211 6.46 -19.31 5.65
C LYS A 211 7.16 -18.07 6.22
N SER A 212 7.30 -17.04 5.39
CA SER A 212 7.97 -15.79 5.70
C SER A 212 7.34 -14.67 4.88
N CYS A 213 7.23 -13.49 5.49
CA CYS A 213 6.88 -12.24 4.81
C CYS A 213 8.12 -11.36 4.61
N GLU A 214 9.32 -11.95 4.61
CA GLU A 214 10.55 -11.22 4.33
C GLU A 214 10.51 -10.62 2.93
N GLY A 215 10.94 -9.36 2.87
CA GLY A 215 10.79 -8.49 1.72
C GLY A 215 9.50 -7.66 1.77
N VAL A 216 8.41 -8.17 2.34
CA VAL A 216 7.10 -7.58 2.10
C VAL A 216 6.95 -6.23 2.80
N SER A 217 6.64 -5.16 2.04
CA SER A 217 6.48 -3.82 2.58
C SER A 217 5.19 -3.69 3.39
N PHE A 218 5.32 -3.70 4.72
CA PHE A 218 4.21 -3.54 5.66
C PHE A 218 3.42 -2.24 5.42
N MET A 219 4.11 -1.11 5.25
CA MET A 219 3.47 0.21 5.11
C MET A 219 2.69 0.34 3.79
N PHE A 220 3.17 -0.30 2.73
CA PHE A 220 2.45 -0.36 1.45
C PHE A 220 1.07 -1.02 1.63
N PHE A 221 1.02 -2.22 2.23
CA PHE A 221 -0.23 -2.91 2.48
C PHE A 221 -1.11 -2.15 3.48
N LEU A 222 -0.52 -1.47 4.47
CA LEU A 222 -1.27 -0.71 5.47
C LEU A 222 -2.04 0.43 4.83
N PHE A 223 -1.37 1.22 3.99
CA PHE A 223 -2.03 2.31 3.26
C PHE A 223 -2.99 1.78 2.20
N ALA A 224 -2.72 0.65 1.56
CA ALA A 224 -3.69 0.01 0.66
C ALA A 224 -4.97 -0.42 1.39
N CYS A 225 -4.86 -1.00 2.59
CA CYS A 225 -6.00 -1.37 3.43
C CYS A 225 -6.80 -0.13 3.87
N ILE A 226 -6.13 0.89 4.43
CA ILE A 226 -6.79 2.13 4.86
C ILE A 226 -7.44 2.82 3.66
N GLY A 227 -6.73 2.90 2.53
CA GLY A 227 -7.19 3.51 1.29
C GLY A 227 -8.43 2.83 0.73
N ASN A 228 -8.43 1.51 0.60
CA ASN A 228 -9.59 0.74 0.13
C ASN A 228 -10.77 0.82 1.10
N LEU A 229 -10.53 0.70 2.41
CA LEU A 229 -11.59 0.78 3.41
C LEU A 229 -12.28 2.15 3.38
N THR A 230 -11.49 3.23 3.39
CA THR A 230 -12.03 4.60 3.37
C THR A 230 -12.68 4.94 2.02
N TYR A 231 -12.21 4.38 0.91
CA TYR A 231 -12.89 4.49 -0.39
C TYR A 231 -14.26 3.83 -0.39
N VAL A 232 -14.37 2.60 0.13
CA VAL A 232 -15.65 1.88 0.23
C VAL A 232 -16.63 2.66 1.11
N ILE A 233 -16.17 3.16 2.26
CA ILE A 233 -16.99 4.02 3.14
C ILE A 233 -17.44 5.27 2.38
N SER A 234 -16.56 5.86 1.56
CA SER A 234 -16.89 7.07 0.80
C SER A 234 -18.03 6.86 -0.20
N ILE A 235 -18.08 5.69 -0.85
CA ILE A 235 -19.17 5.35 -1.78
C ILE A 235 -20.45 5.07 -1.00
N LEU A 236 -20.41 4.18 0.00
CA LEU A 236 -21.59 3.74 0.74
C LEU A 236 -22.20 4.84 1.62
N ALA A 237 -21.42 5.84 2.00
CA ALA A 237 -21.92 6.99 2.76
C ALA A 237 -22.87 7.87 1.94
N ILE A 238 -22.74 7.92 0.61
CA ILE A 238 -23.57 8.76 -0.27
C ILE A 238 -24.96 8.15 -0.46
N ASP A 239 -25.02 6.88 -0.87
CA ASP A 239 -26.28 6.17 -1.09
C ASP A 239 -26.05 4.65 -0.96
N MET A 240 -27.03 3.95 -0.39
CA MET A 240 -27.07 2.49 -0.26
C MET A 240 -28.22 1.87 -1.09
N SER A 241 -28.83 2.65 -1.98
CA SER A 241 -29.83 2.15 -2.91
C SER A 241 -29.24 1.09 -3.83
N TRP A 242 -30.06 0.09 -4.18
CA TRP A 242 -29.62 -1.00 -5.05
C TRP A 242 -29.07 -0.50 -6.40
N HIS A 243 -29.70 0.54 -6.96
CA HIS A 243 -29.30 1.15 -8.23
C HIS A 243 -27.88 1.75 -8.14
N TYR A 244 -27.63 2.57 -7.11
CA TYR A 244 -26.33 3.19 -6.91
C TYR A 244 -25.22 2.17 -6.61
N ILE A 245 -25.51 1.17 -5.77
CA ILE A 245 -24.56 0.07 -5.49
C ILE A 245 -24.24 -0.72 -6.76
N TRP A 246 -25.23 -0.98 -7.61
CA TRP A 246 -25.02 -1.72 -8.85
C TRP A 246 -24.13 -0.96 -9.83
N ILE A 247 -24.34 0.35 -9.96
CA ILE A 247 -23.47 1.21 -10.77
C ILE A 247 -22.04 1.23 -10.23
N ASN A 248 -21.86 1.31 -8.92
CA ASN A 248 -20.53 1.32 -8.30
C ASN A 248 -19.96 -0.09 -8.05
N SER A 249 -20.63 -1.15 -8.53
CA SER A 249 -20.34 -2.53 -8.11
C SER A 249 -18.94 -3.01 -8.47
N SER A 250 -18.43 -2.63 -9.64
CA SER A 250 -17.10 -3.02 -10.09
C SER A 250 -15.99 -2.40 -9.21
N TRP A 251 -16.08 -1.12 -8.89
CA TRP A 251 -15.16 -0.44 -7.96
C TRP A 251 -15.28 -0.99 -6.53
N LEU A 252 -16.51 -1.22 -6.05
CA LEU A 252 -16.73 -1.83 -4.73
C LEU A 252 -16.14 -3.24 -4.66
N ALA A 253 -16.35 -4.07 -5.68
CA ALA A 253 -15.80 -5.42 -5.75
C ALA A 253 -14.26 -5.40 -5.82
N GLY A 254 -13.69 -4.50 -6.64
CA GLY A 254 -12.24 -4.31 -6.73
C GLY A 254 -11.64 -3.91 -5.38
N SER A 255 -12.19 -2.90 -4.71
CA SER A 255 -11.68 -2.40 -3.44
C SER A 255 -11.92 -3.37 -2.28
N LEU A 256 -13.12 -3.95 -2.14
CA LEU A 256 -13.41 -4.94 -1.09
C LEU A 256 -12.61 -6.22 -1.28
N GLY A 257 -12.50 -6.70 -2.52
CA GLY A 257 -11.71 -7.88 -2.85
C GLY A 257 -10.23 -7.68 -2.56
N THR A 258 -9.67 -6.53 -2.97
CA THR A 258 -8.28 -6.17 -2.67
C THR A 258 -8.06 -6.02 -1.17
N LEU A 259 -8.97 -5.35 -0.45
CA LEU A 259 -8.92 -5.24 1.01
C LEU A 259 -8.89 -6.61 1.69
N ALA A 260 -9.73 -7.55 1.26
CA ALA A 260 -9.76 -8.90 1.82
C ALA A 260 -8.44 -9.65 1.62
N LEU A 261 -7.85 -9.55 0.42
CA LEU A 261 -6.56 -10.18 0.10
C LEU A 261 -5.40 -9.51 0.86
N ASP A 262 -5.40 -8.19 0.95
CA ASP A 262 -4.39 -7.43 1.70
C ASP A 262 -4.48 -7.75 3.20
N LEU A 263 -5.69 -7.91 3.76
CA LEU A 263 -5.90 -8.38 5.13
C LEU A 263 -5.39 -9.81 5.34
N ALA A 264 -5.53 -10.71 4.36
CA ALA A 264 -4.96 -12.05 4.44
C ALA A 264 -3.42 -11.99 4.48
N ILE A 265 -2.80 -11.10 3.70
CA ILE A 265 -1.35 -10.84 3.74
C ILE A 265 -0.95 -10.24 5.11
N PHE A 266 -1.76 -9.36 5.69
CA PHE A 266 -1.56 -8.86 7.06
C PHE A 266 -1.55 -9.98 8.10
N VAL A 267 -2.49 -10.91 8.01
CA VAL A 267 -2.51 -12.07 8.90
C VAL A 267 -1.24 -12.91 8.73
N GLN A 268 -0.73 -13.08 7.50
CA GLN A 268 0.55 -13.76 7.26
C GLN A 268 1.73 -13.05 7.93
N PHE A 269 1.77 -11.70 7.94
CA PHE A 269 2.81 -10.96 8.65
C PHE A 269 2.90 -11.32 10.13
N PHE A 270 1.78 -11.39 10.83
CA PHE A 270 1.76 -11.74 12.25
C PHE A 270 2.11 -13.21 12.48
N LEU A 271 1.50 -14.12 11.70
CA LEU A 271 1.72 -15.56 11.84
C LEU A 271 3.17 -15.97 11.57
N TYR A 272 3.84 -15.36 10.59
CA TYR A 272 5.21 -15.73 10.23
C TYR A 272 6.28 -14.97 11.01
N ASN A 273 5.97 -13.80 11.60
CA ASN A 273 6.85 -13.18 12.58
C ASN A 273 6.99 -14.02 13.86
N GLU A 274 5.89 -14.54 14.39
CA GLU A 274 5.89 -15.25 15.68
C GLU A 274 6.65 -16.59 15.62
N ASN A 275 6.53 -17.32 14.50
CA ASN A 275 7.28 -18.56 14.27
C ASN A 275 8.81 -18.33 14.16
N SER A 276 9.23 -17.13 13.76
CA SER A 276 10.65 -16.78 13.65
C SER A 276 11.29 -16.67 15.04
N ASP A 277 10.60 -16.03 16.00
CA ASP A 277 11.07 -15.88 17.38
C ASP A 277 11.10 -17.22 18.13
N ASP A 278 10.12 -18.10 17.92
CA ASP A 278 10.10 -19.44 18.50
C ASP A 278 11.22 -20.34 17.94
N SER A 279 11.50 -20.26 16.64
CA SER A 279 12.59 -21.03 16.03
C SER A 279 13.98 -20.58 16.52
N LEU A 280 14.18 -19.27 16.70
CA LEU A 280 15.43 -18.69 17.18
C LEU A 280 15.65 -19.00 18.68
N SER A 281 14.58 -18.98 19.48
CA SER A 281 14.64 -19.38 20.89
C SER A 281 14.98 -20.86 21.04
N SER A 282 14.41 -21.74 20.21
CA SER A 282 14.68 -23.18 20.24
C SER A 282 16.12 -23.53 19.83
N THR A 283 16.68 -22.80 18.84
CA THR A 283 18.06 -22.97 18.39
C THR A 283 19.04 -22.51 19.48
N LYS A 284 18.81 -21.33 20.09
CA LYS A 284 19.61 -20.88 21.23
C LYS A 284 19.61 -21.87 22.39
N THR A 285 18.46 -22.45 22.74
CA THR A 285 18.38 -23.43 23.83
C THR A 285 19.22 -24.68 23.50
N ARG A 286 19.16 -25.19 22.26
CA ARG A 286 19.97 -26.34 21.83
C ARG A 286 21.46 -26.06 21.82
N ASP A 287 21.89 -24.91 21.32
CA ASP A 287 23.31 -24.53 21.30
C ASP A 287 23.85 -24.37 22.73
N THR A 288 23.02 -23.82 23.63
CA THR A 288 23.39 -23.68 25.05
C THR A 288 23.49 -25.06 25.72
N GLU A 289 22.55 -25.97 25.47
CA GLU A 289 22.61 -27.35 25.98
C GLU A 289 23.83 -28.11 25.44
N ALA A 290 24.17 -27.96 24.15
CA ALA A 290 25.34 -28.59 23.55
C ALA A 290 26.66 -28.10 24.19
N LEU A 291 26.78 -26.80 24.48
CA LEU A 291 27.92 -26.22 25.20
C LEU A 291 28.07 -26.76 26.62
N PHE A 292 26.96 -26.97 27.33
CA PHE A 292 27.00 -27.55 28.68
C PHE A 292 27.44 -29.02 28.67
N VAL A 293 27.03 -29.80 27.67
CA VAL A 293 27.46 -31.20 27.50
C VAL A 293 28.96 -31.26 27.21
N GLU A 294 29.46 -30.44 26.28
CA GLU A 294 30.88 -30.39 25.92
C GLU A 294 31.78 -29.97 27.10
N GLN A 295 31.33 -29.02 27.92
CA GLN A 295 32.02 -28.68 29.18
C GLN A 295 32.01 -29.84 30.17
N SER A 296 30.88 -30.53 30.34
CA SER A 296 30.77 -31.65 31.29
C SER A 296 31.69 -32.82 30.92
N ASP A 297 31.81 -33.15 29.63
CA ASP A 297 32.70 -34.20 29.13
C ASP A 297 34.18 -33.82 29.31
N THR A 298 34.51 -32.53 29.13
CA THR A 298 35.87 -32.01 29.36
C THR A 298 36.27 -32.14 30.83
N TYR A 299 35.38 -31.84 31.77
CA TYR A 299 35.61 -32.03 33.21
C TYR A 299 35.69 -33.51 33.63
N ALA A 300 34.99 -34.41 32.94
CA ALA A 300 35.05 -35.84 33.19
C ALA A 300 36.35 -36.48 32.67
N SER A 301 36.95 -35.94 31.60
CA SER A 301 38.21 -36.42 31.03
C SER A 301 39.50 -35.94 31.73
N THR A 302 39.39 -35.02 32.69
CA THR A 302 40.54 -34.41 33.40
C THR A 302 40.71 -34.87 34.85
N ASN A 303 39.90 -35.83 35.32
CA ASN A 303 40.06 -36.54 36.59
C ASN A 303 40.33 -38.03 36.35
#